data_AF-A0A2E7SFG7-F1
#
_entry.id   AF-A0A2E7SFG7-F1
#
_cell.length_a   1.000
_cell.length_b   1.000
_cell.length_c   1.000
_cell.angle_alpha   90.00
_cell.angle_beta   90.00
_cell.angle_gamma   90.00
#
_symmetry.space_group_name_H-M   'P 1'
#
loop_
_entity.id
_entity.type
_entity.pdbx_description
1 polymer ?
#
loop_
_entity_poly.entity_id
_entity_poly.type
_entity_poly.pdbx_seq_one_letter_code
_entity_poly.pdbx_strand_id
1 'polypeptide(L)'
;MAEHTFTTKPSSAGGWLGRIERIGNRLPDPATLFLIGTVLVMIASAVAAKTDWIVEERLPEQTASLGQAADAAVKWVTTGKTYHANNILTRDGLFWAISSMVKNFINFAPLGIVLVGMLGIGIAERTGFIGSALKAMLMVVPGQLLTPAVVFMGIMSSLTSDAGYIILPPLAAALYKAVGR
;
A
#
# COMPACT_ATOMS: atom_id res chain seq x y z
N MET A 1 -31.92 40.80 -15.73
CA MET A 1 -30.54 40.26 -15.72
C MET A 1 -30.67 38.75 -15.64
N ALA A 2 -30.48 38.04 -16.74
CA ALA A 2 -30.59 36.58 -16.79
C ALA A 2 -29.25 35.97 -16.36
N GLU A 3 -29.30 35.12 -15.35
CA GLU A 3 -28.17 34.37 -14.82
C GLU A 3 -27.83 33.25 -15.82
N HIS A 4 -26.69 33.36 -16.51
CA HIS A 4 -26.18 32.30 -17.38
C HIS A 4 -25.51 31.24 -16.49
N THR A 5 -26.27 30.22 -16.09
CA THR A 5 -25.73 28.99 -15.51
C THR A 5 -25.05 28.18 -16.61
N PHE A 6 -23.71 28.19 -16.63
CA PHE A 6 -22.91 27.30 -17.46
C PHE A 6 -23.06 25.86 -16.95
N THR A 7 -23.99 25.10 -17.52
CA THR A 7 -24.01 23.65 -17.35
C THR A 7 -22.92 23.06 -18.24
N THR A 8 -21.69 22.93 -17.73
CA THR A 8 -20.64 22.16 -18.41
C THR A 8 -20.98 20.68 -18.29
N LYS A 9 -21.57 20.12 -19.35
CA LYS A 9 -21.72 18.68 -19.53
C LYS A 9 -20.31 18.06 -19.55
N PRO A 10 -19.98 17.06 -18.70
CA PRO A 10 -18.64 16.52 -18.70
C PRO A 10 -18.39 15.88 -20.06
N SER A 11 -17.42 16.41 -20.80
CA SER A 11 -16.93 15.78 -22.02
C SER A 11 -16.37 14.42 -21.61
N SER A 12 -17.02 13.33 -22.05
CA SER A 12 -16.43 12.00 -21.96
C SER A 12 -15.05 12.07 -22.60
N ALA A 13 -13.99 11.93 -21.79
CA ALA A 13 -12.63 11.95 -22.29
C ALA A 13 -12.45 10.75 -23.23
N GLY A 14 -12.64 10.94 -24.53
CA GLY A 14 -12.30 9.93 -25.52
C GLY A 14 -10.78 9.67 -25.49
N GLY A 15 -10.38 8.42 -25.76
CA GLY A 15 -8.96 8.05 -25.90
C GLY A 15 -8.34 7.40 -24.66
N TRP A 16 -7.02 7.55 -24.51
CA TRP A 16 -6.22 6.89 -23.47
C TRP A 16 -6.60 7.33 -22.06
N LEU A 17 -6.86 8.63 -21.85
CA LEU A 17 -7.28 9.17 -20.56
C LEU A 17 -8.65 8.63 -20.09
N GLY A 18 -9.61 8.48 -21.01
CA GLY A 18 -10.90 7.86 -20.67
C GLY A 18 -10.83 6.37 -20.39
N ARG A 19 -9.82 5.66 -20.91
CA ARG A 19 -9.55 4.28 -20.50
C ARG A 19 -9.06 4.24 -19.05
N ILE A 20 -8.15 5.13 -18.66
CA ILE A 20 -7.63 5.22 -17.28
C ILE A 20 -8.76 5.57 -16.32
N GLU A 21 -9.57 6.59 -16.65
CA GLU A 21 -10.72 7.00 -15.83
C GLU A 21 -11.71 5.84 -15.64
N ARG A 22 -12.05 5.13 -16.72
CA ARG A 22 -12.99 4.01 -16.65
C ARG A 22 -12.43 2.83 -15.86
N ILE A 23 -11.13 2.56 -15.94
CA ILE A 23 -10.48 1.50 -15.15
C ILE A 23 -10.45 1.89 -13.67
N GLY A 24 -10.03 3.12 -13.37
CA GLY A 24 -9.95 3.64 -12.00
C GLY A 24 -11.31 3.64 -11.30
N ASN A 25 -12.36 4.09 -11.99
CA ASN A 25 -13.72 4.14 -11.41
C ASN A 25 -14.41 2.78 -11.29
N ARG A 26 -13.84 1.72 -11.89
CA ARG A 26 -14.41 0.37 -11.85
C ARG A 26 -13.90 -0.45 -10.66
N LEU A 27 -12.78 -0.06 -10.07
CA LEU A 27 -12.23 -0.74 -8.91
C LEU A 27 -13.08 -0.38 -7.68
N PRO A 28 -13.70 -1.36 -7.00
CA PRO A 28 -14.37 -1.09 -5.73
C PRO A 28 -13.32 -0.70 -4.68
N ASP A 29 -13.79 -0.13 -3.57
CA ASP A 29 -12.89 0.27 -2.48
C ASP A 29 -12.07 -0.93 -1.97
N PRO A 30 -10.86 -0.70 -1.43
CA PRO A 30 -9.99 -1.77 -0.98
C PRO A 30 -10.65 -2.72 0.03
N ALA A 31 -11.51 -2.23 0.93
CA ALA A 31 -12.16 -3.09 1.92
C ALA A 31 -13.15 -4.07 1.26
N THR A 32 -13.91 -3.61 0.27
CA THR A 32 -14.77 -4.46 -0.54
C THR A 32 -13.97 -5.53 -1.31
N LEU A 33 -12.80 -5.18 -1.86
CA LEU A 33 -11.92 -6.17 -2.51
C LEU A 33 -11.48 -7.28 -1.56
N PHE A 34 -11.08 -6.93 -0.33
CA PHE A 34 -10.71 -7.92 0.68
C PHE A 34 -11.90 -8.79 1.11
N LEU A 35 -13.09 -8.21 1.28
CA LEU A 35 -14.30 -8.95 1.60
C LEU A 35 -14.65 -9.97 0.51
N ILE A 36 -14.65 -9.54 -0.76
CA ILE A 36 -14.84 -10.44 -1.90
C ILE A 36 -13.78 -11.54 -1.90
N GLY A 37 -12.52 -11.17 -1.68
CA GLY A 37 -11.41 -12.13 -1.55
C GLY A 37 -11.63 -13.17 -0.46
N THR A 38 -12.09 -12.76 0.74
CA THR A 38 -12.42 -13.68 1.83
C THR A 38 -13.53 -14.64 1.43
N VAL A 39 -14.60 -14.16 0.81
CA VAL A 39 -15.70 -15.01 0.34
C VAL A 39 -15.23 -15.99 -0.74
N LEU A 40 -14.41 -15.52 -1.68
CA LEU A 40 -13.83 -16.38 -2.72
C LEU A 40 -12.94 -17.47 -2.12
N VAL A 41 -12.08 -17.15 -1.14
CA VAL A 41 -11.24 -18.14 -0.45
C VAL A 41 -12.11 -19.16 0.30
N MET A 42 -13.18 -18.72 0.96
CA MET A 42 -14.12 -19.63 1.63
C MET A 42 -14.75 -20.62 0.64
N ILE A 43 -15.23 -20.15 -0.51
CA ILE A 43 -15.81 -21.00 -1.56
C ILE A 43 -14.75 -21.93 -2.17
N ALA A 44 -13.57 -21.39 -2.51
CA ALA A 44 -12.47 -22.15 -3.08
C ALA A 44 -12.00 -23.27 -2.12
N SER A 45 -11.94 -23.01 -0.82
CA SER A 45 -11.60 -24.01 0.20
C SER A 45 -12.61 -25.17 0.23
N ALA A 46 -13.89 -24.89 0.02
CA ALA A 46 -14.95 -25.90 -0.03
C ALA A 46 -14.85 -26.76 -1.29
N VAL A 47 -14.55 -26.17 -2.44
CA VAL A 47 -14.33 -26.90 -3.70
C VAL A 47 -13.09 -27.79 -3.59
N ALA A 48 -11.97 -27.23 -3.12
CA ALA A 48 -10.71 -27.94 -2.94
C ALA A 48 -10.82 -29.15 -2.00
N ALA A 49 -11.53 -28.98 -0.88
CA ALA A 49 -11.76 -30.07 0.06
C ALA A 49 -12.69 -31.16 -0.50
N LYS A 50 -13.69 -30.80 -1.33
CA LYS A 50 -14.56 -31.78 -2.00
C LYS A 50 -13.82 -32.62 -3.04
N THR A 51 -12.76 -32.08 -3.64
CA THR A 51 -11.93 -32.78 -4.62
C THR A 51 -10.74 -33.50 -3.98
N ASP A 52 -10.69 -33.62 -2.65
CA ASP A 52 -9.59 -34.21 -1.88
C ASP A 52 -8.22 -33.70 -2.33
N TRP A 53 -8.08 -32.38 -2.42
CA TRP A 53 -6.84 -31.78 -2.94
C TRP A 53 -5.69 -31.97 -1.95
N ILE A 54 -4.63 -32.65 -2.41
CA ILE A 54 -3.42 -32.95 -1.64
C ILE A 54 -2.24 -32.24 -2.29
N VAL A 55 -1.46 -31.52 -1.49
CA VAL A 55 -0.23 -30.86 -1.91
C VAL A 55 0.94 -31.47 -1.14
N GLU A 56 1.91 -32.01 -1.86
CA GLU A 56 3.16 -32.49 -1.27
C GLU A 56 4.15 -31.35 -1.09
N GLU A 57 4.77 -31.29 0.08
CA GLU A 57 5.85 -30.35 0.36
C GLU A 57 7.08 -30.69 -0.49
N ARG A 58 7.55 -29.73 -1.28
CA ARG A 58 8.82 -29.80 -2.01
C ARG A 58 9.72 -28.69 -1.53
N LEU A 59 10.79 -29.05 -0.85
CA LEU A 59 11.83 -28.11 -0.43
C LEU A 59 13.00 -28.17 -1.43
N PRO A 60 13.61 -27.03 -1.76
CA PRO A 60 14.84 -27.01 -2.52
C PRO A 60 15.94 -27.66 -1.67
N GLU A 61 16.63 -28.65 -2.21
CA GLU A 61 17.78 -29.26 -1.56
C GLU A 61 18.91 -28.23 -1.51
N GLN A 62 19.08 -27.54 -0.38
CA GLN A 62 20.23 -26.66 -0.15
C GLN A 62 21.46 -27.50 0.22
N THR A 63 21.92 -28.36 -0.69
CA THR A 63 23.29 -28.90 -0.62
C THR A 63 24.24 -27.94 -1.34
N ALA A 64 24.39 -26.74 -0.80
CA ALA A 64 25.54 -25.90 -1.10
C ALA A 64 26.51 -26.02 0.08
N SER A 65 27.38 -27.02 0.04
CA SER A 65 28.66 -26.91 0.74
C SER A 65 29.38 -25.68 0.16
N LEU A 66 29.82 -24.78 1.03
CA LEU A 66 30.64 -23.62 0.65
C LEU A 66 31.86 -24.12 -0.14
N GLY A 67 31.90 -23.86 -1.45
CA GLY A 67 33.15 -23.96 -2.22
C GLY A 67 33.11 -24.59 -3.61
N GLN A 68 31.97 -25.04 -4.15
CA GLN A 68 31.93 -25.50 -5.55
C GLN A 68 30.87 -24.78 -6.36
N ALA A 69 31.36 -24.06 -7.37
CA ALA A 69 30.56 -23.51 -8.46
C ALA A 69 30.02 -24.68 -9.29
N ALA A 70 28.83 -25.15 -8.93
CA ALA A 70 28.06 -26.09 -9.73
C ALA A 70 26.72 -25.44 -10.05
N ASP A 71 26.31 -25.54 -11.31
CA ASP A 71 25.09 -24.99 -11.89
C ASP A 71 23.92 -24.99 -10.91
N ALA A 72 23.35 -23.81 -10.69
CA ALA A 72 22.24 -23.56 -9.77
C ALA A 72 20.90 -24.14 -10.29
N ALA A 73 20.89 -25.42 -10.66
CA ALA A 73 19.67 -26.17 -10.86
C ALA A 73 19.11 -26.51 -9.47
N VAL A 74 18.16 -25.68 -9.01
CA VAL A 74 17.40 -25.94 -7.79
C VAL A 74 16.67 -27.28 -7.96
N LYS A 75 17.22 -28.34 -7.37
CA LYS A 75 16.59 -29.66 -7.36
C LYS A 75 15.52 -29.67 -6.27
N TRP A 76 14.27 -29.71 -6.70
CA TRP A 76 13.11 -29.84 -5.82
C TRP A 76 13.05 -31.28 -5.31
N VAL A 77 13.25 -31.48 -4.01
CA VAL A 77 13.16 -32.81 -3.39
C VAL A 77 11.87 -32.87 -2.58
N THR A 78 11.11 -33.96 -2.79
CA THR A 78 9.89 -34.27 -2.03
C THR A 78 10.22 -34.62 -0.59
N THR A 79 9.70 -33.84 0.36
CA THR A 79 9.91 -34.01 1.80
C THR A 79 9.01 -35.11 2.41
N GLY A 80 8.05 -35.63 1.63
CA GLY A 80 7.13 -36.70 2.06
C GLY A 80 6.01 -36.24 2.99
N LYS A 81 5.93 -34.94 3.31
CA LYS A 81 4.82 -34.35 4.05
C LYS A 81 3.72 -33.91 3.09
N THR A 82 2.50 -34.37 3.35
CA THR A 82 1.30 -34.01 2.58
C THR A 82 0.45 -33.02 3.35
N TYR A 83 -0.09 -32.04 2.64
CA TYR A 83 -1.08 -31.09 3.16
C TYR A 83 -2.42 -31.31 2.48
N HIS A 84 -3.48 -31.39 3.28
CA HIS A 84 -4.85 -31.53 2.80
C HIS A 84 -5.54 -30.15 2.82
N ALA A 85 -6.32 -29.86 1.79
CA ALA A 85 -7.18 -28.69 1.77
C ALA A 85 -8.23 -28.78 2.90
N ASN A 86 -8.30 -27.75 3.75
CA ASN A 86 -9.29 -27.68 4.83
C ASN A 86 -10.47 -26.78 4.43
N ASN A 87 -11.70 -27.26 4.66
CA ASN A 87 -12.92 -26.53 4.28
C ASN A 87 -13.39 -25.58 5.39
N ILE A 88 -13.33 -24.28 5.13
CA ILE A 88 -13.73 -23.24 6.07
C ILE A 88 -15.26 -23.17 6.24
N LEU A 89 -16.05 -23.64 5.27
CA LEU A 89 -17.53 -23.61 5.31
C LEU A 89 -18.16 -24.69 6.19
N THR A 90 -17.35 -25.55 6.80
CA THR A 90 -17.82 -26.55 7.78
C THR A 90 -18.12 -25.89 9.13
N ARG A 91 -18.80 -26.61 10.04
CA ARG A 91 -19.09 -26.10 11.40
C ARG A 91 -17.80 -25.71 12.13
N ASP A 92 -16.80 -26.58 12.08
CA ASP A 92 -15.51 -26.36 12.74
C ASP A 92 -14.70 -25.27 12.04
N GLY A 93 -14.73 -25.22 10.70
CA GLY A 93 -14.07 -24.18 9.92
C GLY A 93 -14.64 -22.78 10.18
N LEU A 94 -15.96 -22.65 10.29
CA LEU A 94 -16.62 -21.38 10.57
C LEU A 94 -16.36 -20.93 12.01
N PHE A 95 -16.41 -21.86 12.96
CA PHE A 95 -16.01 -21.60 14.34
C PHE A 95 -14.55 -21.12 14.41
N TRP A 96 -13.63 -21.79 13.70
CA TRP A 96 -12.24 -21.38 13.61
C TRP A 96 -12.07 -19.98 13.01
N ALA A 97 -12.79 -19.68 11.92
CA ALA A 97 -12.73 -18.37 11.26
C ALA A 97 -13.15 -17.23 12.19
N ILE A 98 -14.24 -17.41 12.95
CA ILE A 98 -14.74 -16.39 13.88
C ILE A 98 -13.85 -16.30 15.13
N SER A 99 -13.50 -17.44 15.74
CA SER A 99 -12.68 -17.48 16.97
C SER A 99 -11.25 -16.96 16.74
N SER A 100 -10.70 -17.13 15.55
CA SER A 100 -9.35 -16.64 15.20
C SER A 100 -9.36 -15.21 14.65
N MET A 101 -10.52 -14.64 14.32
CA MET A 101 -10.63 -13.35 13.63
C MET A 101 -9.89 -12.22 14.37
N VAL A 102 -10.18 -12.05 15.66
CA VAL A 102 -9.56 -11.00 16.49
C VAL A 102 -8.06 -11.25 16.67
N LYS A 103 -7.67 -12.51 16.88
CA LYS A 103 -6.26 -12.90 17.02
C LYS A 103 -5.47 -12.61 15.74
N ASN A 104 -6.03 -12.90 14.58
CA ASN A 104 -5.41 -12.63 13.28
C ASN A 104 -5.29 -11.12 13.03
N PHE A 105 -6.32 -10.34 13.38
CA PHE A 105 -6.30 -8.89 13.24
C PHE A 105 -5.22 -8.24 14.10
N ILE A 106 -5.13 -8.59 15.39
CA ILE A 106 -4.16 -7.99 16.32
C ILE A 106 -2.72 -8.44 16.02
N ASN A 107 -2.52 -9.69 15.58
CA ASN A 107 -1.19 -10.21 15.23
C ASN A 107 -0.76 -9.89 13.79
N PHE A 108 -1.54 -9.10 13.05
CA PHE A 108 -1.13 -8.65 11.74
C PHE A 108 0.09 -7.72 11.89
N ALA A 109 1.28 -8.21 11.50
CA ALA A 109 2.56 -7.54 11.78
C ALA A 109 2.61 -6.04 11.42
N PRO A 110 2.01 -5.58 10.29
CA PRO A 110 1.98 -4.16 9.96
C PRO A 110 1.12 -3.28 10.88
N LEU A 111 0.10 -3.84 11.54
CA LEU A 111 -0.89 -3.05 12.29
C LEU A 111 -0.25 -2.33 13.49
N GLY A 112 0.54 -3.06 14.30
CA GLY A 112 1.16 -2.49 15.49
C GLY A 112 2.17 -1.38 15.17
N ILE A 113 3.06 -1.62 14.21
CA ILE A 113 4.10 -0.66 13.83
C ILE A 113 3.51 0.63 13.23
N VAL A 114 2.46 0.50 12.40
CA VAL A 114 1.81 1.66 11.78
C VAL A 114 1.08 2.49 12.82
N LEU A 115 0.32 1.88 13.74
CA LEU A 115 -0.40 2.64 14.78
C LEU A 115 0.54 3.42 15.70
N VAL A 116 1.63 2.80 16.14
CA VAL A 116 2.63 3.45 16.98
C VAL A 116 3.36 4.56 16.20
N GLY A 117 3.71 4.30 14.94
CA GLY A 117 4.32 5.30 14.06
C GLY A 117 3.42 6.50 13.81
N MET A 118 2.14 6.27 13.50
CA MET A 118 1.15 7.33 13.27
C MET A 118 0.87 8.15 14.52
N LEU A 119 0.98 7.57 15.73
CA LEU A 119 0.87 8.33 16.97
C LEU A 119 2.03 9.35 17.09
N GLY A 120 3.26 8.93 16.81
CA GLY A 120 4.43 9.82 16.83
C GLY A 120 4.34 10.91 15.76
N ILE A 121 3.99 10.55 14.53
CA ILE A 121 3.78 11.49 13.42
C ILE A 121 2.65 12.47 13.76
N GLY A 122 1.54 11.98 14.32
CA GLY A 122 0.40 12.80 14.70
C GLY A 122 0.75 13.86 15.74
N ILE A 123 1.61 13.56 16.72
CA ILE A 123 2.10 14.55 17.69
C ILE A 123 3.01 15.59 17.01
N ALA A 124 3.96 15.13 16.19
CA ALA A 124 4.87 16.04 15.46
C ALA A 124 4.12 16.97 14.50
N GLU A 125 3.02 16.51 13.92
CA GLU A 125 2.19 17.30 13.02
C GLU A 125 1.27 18.26 13.78
N ARG A 126 0.58 17.80 14.83
CA ARG A 126 -0.34 18.64 15.62
C ARG A 126 0.38 19.76 16.38
N THR A 127 1.64 19.56 16.74
CA THR A 127 2.49 20.61 17.34
C THR A 127 3.04 21.60 16.31
N GLY A 128 2.85 21.34 15.01
CA GLY A 128 3.39 22.17 13.93
C GLY A 128 4.90 22.00 13.73
N PHE A 129 5.54 21.00 14.35
CA PHE A 129 6.98 20.76 14.25
C PHE A 129 7.40 20.51 12.81
N ILE A 130 6.70 19.61 12.10
CA ILE A 130 7.00 19.29 10.70
C ILE A 130 6.91 20.52 9.81
N GLY A 131 5.77 21.22 9.82
CA GLY A 131 5.57 22.40 8.97
C GLY A 131 6.60 23.51 9.23
N SER A 132 6.94 23.73 10.50
CA SER A 132 7.95 24.72 10.90
C SER A 132 9.36 24.31 10.47
N ALA A 133 9.72 23.02 10.59
CA ALA A 133 11.01 22.50 10.15
C ALA A 133 11.17 22.60 8.62
N LEU A 134 10.13 22.24 7.85
CA LEU A 134 10.13 22.38 6.40
C LEU A 134 10.35 23.86 5.98
N LYS A 135 9.65 24.79 6.65
CA LYS A 135 9.78 26.23 6.40
C LYS A 135 11.17 26.76 6.76
N ALA A 136 11.69 26.37 7.92
CA ALA A 136 13.01 26.78 8.39
C ALA A 136 14.12 26.31 7.43
N MET A 137 14.06 25.05 6.98
CA MET A 137 15.02 24.51 6.02
C MET A 137 15.02 25.29 4.71
N LEU A 138 13.84 25.59 4.15
CA LEU A 138 13.74 26.33 2.89
C LEU A 138 14.20 27.79 2.98
N MET A 139 14.08 28.43 4.14
CA MET A 139 14.56 29.80 4.35
C MET A 139 16.09 29.91 4.36
N VAL A 140 16.81 28.81 4.63
CA VAL A 140 18.28 28.80 4.72
C VAL A 140 18.93 28.44 3.37
N VAL A 141 18.15 27.97 2.39
CA VAL A 141 18.70 27.52 1.10
C VAL A 141 19.03 28.71 0.17
N PRO A 142 20.26 28.79 -0.38
CA PRO A 142 20.61 29.82 -1.35
C PRO A 142 19.85 29.63 -2.68
N GLY A 143 19.54 30.72 -3.39
CA GLY A 143 18.67 30.70 -4.58
C GLY A 143 19.11 29.77 -5.73
N GLN A 144 20.39 29.40 -5.81
CA GLN A 144 20.90 28.43 -6.78
C GLN A 144 20.48 26.98 -6.45
N LEU A 145 20.34 26.64 -5.18
CA LEU A 145 19.96 25.31 -4.69
C LEU A 145 18.46 25.18 -4.39
N LEU A 146 17.66 26.20 -4.70
CA LEU A 146 16.22 26.19 -4.41
C LEU A 146 15.50 25.02 -5.09
N THR A 147 15.79 24.73 -6.35
CA THR A 147 15.18 23.60 -7.08
C THR A 147 15.52 22.23 -6.50
N PRO A 148 16.80 21.86 -6.32
CA PRO A 148 17.11 20.58 -5.69
C PRO A 148 16.62 20.50 -4.25
N ALA A 149 16.61 21.61 -3.50
CA ALA A 149 16.08 21.64 -2.14
C ALA A 149 14.57 21.38 -2.12
N VAL A 150 13.77 22.06 -2.95
CA VAL A 150 12.32 21.84 -2.99
C VAL A 150 11.98 20.40 -3.37
N VAL A 151 12.71 19.79 -4.31
CA VAL A 151 12.54 18.37 -4.64
C VAL A 151 12.89 17.47 -3.46
N PHE A 152 14.04 17.71 -2.82
CA PHE A 152 14.47 16.94 -1.65
C PHE A 152 13.46 17.03 -0.50
N MET A 153 12.99 18.25 -0.20
CA MET A 153 11.96 18.49 0.81
C MET A 153 10.63 17.84 0.43
N GLY A 154 10.29 17.78 -0.86
CA GLY A 154 9.12 17.06 -1.38
C GLY A 154 9.19 15.57 -1.11
N ILE A 155 10.35 14.95 -1.35
CA ILE A 155 10.58 13.53 -1.05
C ILE A 155 10.53 13.29 0.46
N MET A 156 11.24 14.10 1.26
CA MET A 156 11.23 13.98 2.72
C MET A 156 9.84 14.21 3.32
N SER A 157 8.95 14.91 2.61
CA SER A 157 7.58 15.12 3.06
C SER A 157 6.71 13.85 3.02
N SER A 158 7.13 12.78 2.33
CA SER A 158 6.42 11.49 2.33
C SER A 158 6.40 10.81 3.71
N LEU A 159 7.26 11.23 4.64
CA LEU A 159 7.22 10.80 6.04
C LEU A 159 6.02 11.39 6.80
N THR A 160 5.32 12.35 6.20
CA THR A 160 4.26 13.14 6.84
C THR A 160 3.02 13.11 5.95
N SER A 161 1.87 12.79 6.52
CA SER A 161 0.68 12.47 5.71
C SER A 161 0.11 13.69 5.00
N ASP A 162 0.08 14.87 5.67
CA ASP A 162 -0.67 16.03 5.15
C ASP A 162 0.18 17.30 5.00
N ALA A 163 1.12 17.56 5.93
CA ALA A 163 1.94 18.78 5.92
C ALA A 163 2.71 19.01 4.62
N GLY A 164 3.29 17.95 4.04
CA GLY A 164 4.06 18.02 2.80
C GLY A 164 3.25 18.53 1.61
N TYR A 165 2.08 17.94 1.40
CA TYR A 165 1.25 18.23 0.24
C TYR A 165 0.59 19.61 0.33
N ILE A 166 0.21 20.04 1.54
CA ILE A 166 -0.53 21.30 1.75
C ILE A 166 0.41 22.50 1.82
N ILE A 167 1.57 22.37 2.47
CA ILE A 167 2.44 23.52 2.80
C ILE A 167 3.52 23.73 1.74
N LEU A 168 4.10 22.65 1.21
CA LEU A 168 5.29 22.76 0.36
C LEU A 168 5.03 23.44 -0.99
N PRO A 169 3.95 23.11 -1.76
CA PRO A 169 3.70 23.76 -3.04
C PRO A 169 3.53 25.29 -2.97
N PRO A 170 2.69 25.87 -2.08
CA PRO A 170 2.55 27.32 -2.01
C PRO A 170 3.81 28.01 -1.47
N LEU A 171 4.51 27.39 -0.52
CA LEU A 171 5.76 27.94 0.03
C LEU A 171 6.88 27.95 -1.02
N ALA A 172 7.02 26.87 -1.78
CA ALA A 172 7.94 26.81 -2.91
C ALA A 172 7.63 27.92 -3.92
N ALA A 173 6.36 28.05 -4.35
CA ALA A 173 5.95 29.09 -5.29
C ALA A 173 6.28 30.51 -4.79
N ALA A 174 6.06 30.79 -3.50
CA ALA A 174 6.41 32.08 -2.90
C ALA A 174 7.93 32.35 -2.90
N LEU A 175 8.75 31.34 -2.61
CA LEU A 175 10.21 31.46 -2.62
C LEU A 175 10.78 31.63 -4.02
N TYR A 176 10.26 30.89 -5.00
CA TYR A 176 10.61 31.06 -6.41
C TYR A 176 10.31 32.49 -6.88
N LYS A 177 9.08 32.96 -6.60
CA LYS A 177 8.69 34.35 -6.88
C LYS A 177 9.61 35.37 -6.21
N ALA A 178 10.02 35.14 -4.96
CA ALA A 178 10.90 36.04 -4.22
C ALA A 178 12.33 36.11 -4.81
N VAL A 179 12.81 35.02 -5.41
CA VAL A 179 14.11 34.93 -6.08
C VAL A 179 14.01 35.33 -7.58
N GLY A 180 12.82 35.70 -8.06
CA GLY A 180 12.58 36.12 -9.44
C GLY A 180 12.57 34.96 -10.44
N ARG A 181 12.19 33.76 -9.99
CA ARG A 181 12.11 32.53 -10.80
C ARG A 181 10.72 31.90 -10.73
#